data_AF-A0A7S1CYK9-F1
#
_entry.id   AF-A0A7S1CYK9-F1
#
_cell.length_a   1.000
_cell.length_b   1.000
_cell.length_c   1.000
_cell.angle_alpha   90.00
_cell.angle_beta   90.00
_cell.angle_gamma   90.00
#
_symmetry.space_group_name_H-M   'P 1'
#
loop_
_entity.id
_entity.type
_entity.pdbx_description
1 polymer ?
#
loop_
_entity_poly.entity_id
_entity_poly.type
_entity_poly.pdbx_seq_one_letter_code
_entity_poly.pdbx_strand_id
1 'polypeptide(L)'
;MQQYAPLQESVDQQTKQLYFVKSDITSDKTVCEVSGNFMSARDADERIAAHYAGKQYVGWKLVRDKLKELQSTYGRYGPPRGQQQNNNHNQQQNHHHHQQQQQHQHGDRRRGGYDDRRRSDDRYRG
;
A
#
# COMPACT_ATOMS: atom_id res chain seq x y z
N MET A 1 -13.91 1.27 52.34
CA MET A 1 -13.31 0.88 51.04
C MET A 1 -14.17 1.39 49.87
N GLN A 2 -14.27 2.71 49.64
CA GLN A 2 -15.16 3.28 48.60
C GLN A 2 -14.50 4.37 47.75
N GLN A 3 -13.18 4.56 47.86
CA GLN A 3 -12.49 5.71 47.29
C GLN A 3 -12.19 5.60 45.78
N TYR A 4 -12.44 4.43 45.17
CA TYR A 4 -12.04 4.15 43.78
C TYR A 4 -13.20 3.80 42.84
N ALA A 5 -14.46 3.84 43.32
CA ALA A 5 -15.64 3.50 42.52
C ALA A 5 -15.76 4.29 41.19
N PRO A 6 -15.61 5.64 41.17
CA PRO A 6 -15.73 6.38 39.90
C PRO A 6 -14.56 6.11 38.93
N LEU A 7 -13.39 5.74 39.45
CA LEU A 7 -12.25 5.34 38.62
C LEU A 7 -12.49 3.96 37.99
N GLN A 8 -13.09 3.04 38.73
CA GLN A 8 -13.47 1.72 38.22
C GLN A 8 -14.48 1.85 37.08
N GLU A 9 -15.50 2.69 37.23
CA GLU A 9 -16.49 2.95 36.17
C GLU A 9 -15.85 3.55 34.91
N SER A 10 -14.89 4.46 35.07
CA SER A 10 -14.14 5.04 33.96
C SER A 10 -13.29 4.00 33.22
N VAL A 11 -12.58 3.14 33.95
CA VAL A 11 -11.79 2.03 33.39
C VAL A 11 -12.69 1.05 32.64
N ASP A 12 -13.86 0.72 33.18
CA ASP A 12 -14.82 -0.18 32.55
C ASP A 12 -15.39 0.43 31.25
N GLN A 13 -15.67 1.74 31.24
CA GLN A 13 -16.08 2.46 30.03
C GLN A 13 -14.99 2.47 28.97
N GLN A 14 -13.74 2.76 29.35
CA GLN A 14 -12.59 2.73 28.44
C GLN A 14 -12.38 1.32 27.88
N THR A 15 -12.52 0.28 28.70
CA THR A 15 -12.37 -1.11 28.28
C THR A 15 -13.44 -1.50 27.26
N LYS A 16 -14.69 -1.07 27.45
CA LYS A 16 -15.78 -1.27 26.48
C LYS A 16 -15.50 -0.57 25.15
N GLN A 17 -15.01 0.67 25.19
CA GLN A 17 -14.63 1.41 23.99
C GLN A 17 -13.48 0.72 23.25
N LEU A 18 -12.45 0.28 23.97
CA LEU A 18 -11.33 -0.48 23.40
C LEU A 18 -11.80 -1.79 22.76
N TYR A 19 -12.71 -2.51 23.40
CA TYR A 19 -13.26 -3.75 22.86
C TYR A 19 -14.06 -3.50 21.58
N PHE A 20 -14.88 -2.45 21.55
CA PHE A 20 -15.63 -2.03 20.36
C PHE A 20 -14.68 -1.71 19.20
N VAL A 21 -13.70 -0.83 19.42
CA VAL A 21 -12.69 -0.46 18.41
C VAL A 21 -11.90 -1.68 17.93
N LYS A 22 -11.50 -2.56 18.85
CA LYS A 22 -10.80 -3.81 18.51
C LYS A 22 -11.68 -4.70 17.62
N SER A 23 -12.94 -4.88 17.97
CA SER A 23 -13.88 -5.70 17.19
C SER A 23 -14.14 -5.14 15.80
N ASP A 24 -14.28 -3.82 15.65
CA ASP A 24 -14.50 -3.18 14.34
C ASP A 24 -13.26 -3.26 13.43
N ILE A 25 -12.05 -3.22 14.00
CA ILE A 25 -10.82 -3.30 13.21
C ILE A 25 -10.54 -4.74 12.76
N THR A 26 -10.82 -5.75 13.60
CA THR A 26 -10.39 -7.13 13.34
C THR A 26 -11.45 -8.02 12.69
N SER A 27 -12.74 -7.73 12.84
CA SER A 27 -13.79 -8.68 12.46
C SER A 27 -14.18 -8.68 10.98
N ASP A 28 -13.92 -7.60 10.24
CA ASP A 28 -14.47 -7.42 8.90
C ASP A 28 -13.42 -7.41 7.76
N LYS A 29 -12.14 -7.57 8.11
CA LYS A 29 -11.04 -7.51 7.14
C LYS A 29 -10.72 -8.90 6.59
N THR A 30 -10.83 -9.06 5.28
CA THR A 30 -10.42 -10.24 4.52
C THR A 30 -9.17 -9.95 3.70
N VAL A 31 -8.49 -10.99 3.20
CA VAL A 31 -7.32 -10.83 2.33
C VAL A 31 -7.69 -11.26 0.92
N CYS A 32 -7.40 -10.42 -0.07
CA CYS A 32 -7.60 -10.74 -1.48
C CYS A 32 -6.66 -11.87 -1.90
N GLU A 33 -7.23 -12.97 -2.42
CA GLU A 33 -6.44 -14.15 -2.80
C GLU A 33 -5.48 -13.89 -3.96
N VAL A 34 -5.76 -12.92 -4.81
CA VAL A 34 -4.95 -12.60 -6.00
C VAL A 34 -3.78 -11.70 -5.61
N SER A 35 -4.05 -10.55 -5.00
CA SER A 35 -3.08 -9.48 -4.71
C SER A 35 -2.50 -9.52 -3.31
N GLY A 36 -3.13 -10.23 -2.36
CA GLY A 36 -2.68 -10.32 -0.97
C GLY A 36 -2.98 -9.08 -0.12
N ASN A 37 -3.72 -8.10 -0.63
CA ASN A 37 -4.10 -6.91 0.13
C ASN A 37 -5.28 -7.19 1.07
N PHE A 38 -5.30 -6.50 2.22
CA PHE A 38 -6.48 -6.46 3.09
C PHE A 38 -7.63 -5.67 2.45
N MET A 39 -8.84 -6.20 2.56
CA MET A 39 -10.11 -5.59 2.11
C MET A 39 -11.13 -5.69 3.26
N SER A 40 -12.09 -4.78 3.36
CA SER A 40 -13.22 -4.94 4.31
C SER A 40 -14.50 -5.30 3.55
N ALA A 41 -15.37 -6.14 4.11
CA ALA A 41 -16.68 -6.39 3.50
C ALA A 41 -17.60 -5.15 3.55
N ARG A 42 -17.36 -4.24 4.49
CA ARG A 42 -17.99 -2.91 4.59
C ARG A 42 -17.39 -1.85 3.65
N ASP A 43 -16.51 -2.24 2.73
CA ASP A 43 -15.94 -1.31 1.76
C ASP A 43 -17.01 -0.79 0.80
N ALA A 44 -16.93 0.50 0.43
CA ALA A 44 -17.82 1.05 -0.59
C ALA A 44 -17.48 0.45 -1.97
N ASP A 45 -18.49 0.27 -2.83
CA ASP A 45 -18.33 -0.34 -4.15
C ASP A 45 -17.25 0.34 -5.00
N GLU A 46 -17.12 1.67 -4.91
CA GLU A 46 -16.07 2.41 -5.61
C GLU A 46 -14.66 1.97 -5.18
N ARG A 47 -14.45 1.73 -3.87
CA ARG A 47 -13.18 1.24 -3.34
C ARG A 47 -12.90 -0.19 -3.78
N ILE A 48 -13.93 -1.04 -3.81
CA ILE A 48 -13.85 -2.42 -4.29
C ILE A 48 -13.48 -2.42 -5.79
N ALA A 49 -14.13 -1.58 -6.60
CA ALA A 49 -13.83 -1.44 -8.02
C ALA A 49 -12.40 -0.93 -8.26
N ALA A 50 -11.96 0.09 -7.52
CA ALA A 50 -10.60 0.60 -7.59
C ALA A 50 -9.55 -0.45 -7.19
N HIS A 51 -9.86 -1.33 -6.24
CA HIS A 51 -8.98 -2.46 -5.88
C HIS A 51 -8.76 -3.39 -7.08
N TYR A 52 -9.83 -3.82 -7.76
CA TYR A 52 -9.76 -4.75 -8.89
C TYR A 52 -9.20 -4.11 -10.18
N ALA A 53 -9.38 -2.80 -10.36
CA ALA A 53 -8.74 -2.04 -11.44
C ALA A 53 -7.28 -1.66 -11.12
N GLY A 54 -6.82 -1.87 -9.88
CA GLY A 54 -5.50 -1.48 -9.41
C GLY A 54 -4.37 -2.32 -10.02
N LYS A 55 -3.20 -1.69 -10.20
CA LYS A 55 -2.00 -2.35 -10.77
C LYS A 55 -1.56 -3.60 -10.01
N GLN A 56 -1.71 -3.61 -8.68
CA GLN A 56 -1.37 -4.77 -7.86
C GLN A 56 -2.24 -5.98 -8.22
N TYR A 57 -3.56 -5.81 -8.22
CA TYR A 57 -4.49 -6.88 -8.58
C TYR A 57 -4.27 -7.34 -10.03
N VAL A 58 -4.23 -6.40 -10.98
CA VAL A 58 -4.04 -6.72 -12.40
C VAL A 58 -2.71 -7.43 -12.66
N GLY A 59 -1.61 -6.95 -12.05
CA GLY A 59 -0.29 -7.55 -12.19
C GLY A 59 -0.24 -8.98 -11.66
N TRP A 60 -0.73 -9.21 -10.44
CA TRP A 60 -0.78 -10.55 -9.85
C TRP A 60 -1.73 -11.49 -10.59
N LYS A 61 -2.84 -10.97 -11.11
CA LYS A 61 -3.77 -11.74 -11.93
C LYS A 61 -3.07 -12.26 -13.18
N LEU A 62 -2.35 -11.39 -13.90
CA LEU A 62 -1.58 -11.79 -15.08
C LEU A 62 -0.50 -12.82 -14.75
N VAL A 63 0.23 -12.65 -13.65
CA VAL A 63 1.25 -13.62 -13.21
C VAL A 63 0.62 -14.99 -12.94
N ARG A 64 -0.50 -15.03 -12.23
CA ARG A 64 -1.21 -16.29 -11.92
C ARG A 64 -1.77 -16.96 -13.18
N ASP A 65 -2.33 -16.18 -14.10
CA ASP A 65 -2.85 -16.70 -15.36
C ASP A 65 -1.70 -17.28 -16.22
N LYS A 66 -0.54 -16.59 -16.27
CA LYS A 66 0.67 -17.12 -16.94
C LYS A 66 1.25 -18.34 -16.24
N LEU A 67 1.24 -18.39 -14.92
CA LEU A 67 1.65 -19.58 -14.19
C LEU A 67 0.75 -20.78 -14.53
N LYS A 68 -0.57 -20.57 -14.59
CA LYS A 68 -1.53 -21.62 -14.98
C LYS A 68 -1.30 -22.09 -16.42
N GLU A 69 -1.05 -21.16 -17.35
CA GLU A 69 -0.70 -21.48 -18.73
C GLU A 69 0.57 -22.35 -18.80
N LEU A 70 1.65 -21.95 -18.12
CA LEU A 70 2.90 -22.70 -18.09
C LEU A 70 2.76 -24.08 -17.43
N GLN A 71 2.00 -24.18 -16.34
CA GLN A 71 1.70 -25.46 -15.70
C GLN A 71 0.88 -26.39 -16.59
N SER A 72 -0.05 -25.84 -17.38
CA SER A 72 -0.82 -26.62 -18.36
C SER A 72 0.05 -27.12 -19.51
N THR A 73 1.00 -26.31 -19.98
CA THR A 73 1.86 -26.64 -21.13
C THR A 73 3.01 -27.57 -20.76
N TYR A 74 3.64 -27.36 -19.61
CA TYR A 74 4.89 -28.03 -19.22
C TYR A 74 4.76 -28.92 -17.97
N GLY A 75 3.57 -29.01 -17.39
CA GLY A 75 3.35 -29.73 -16.14
C GLY A 75 4.17 -29.16 -14.98
N ARG A 76 4.53 -30.02 -14.02
CA ARG A 76 5.26 -29.64 -12.81
C ARG A 76 6.74 -29.30 -13.04
N TYR A 77 7.28 -29.68 -14.21
CA TYR A 77 8.71 -29.59 -14.52
C TYR A 77 9.12 -28.25 -15.15
N GLY A 78 8.13 -27.46 -15.59
CA GLY A 78 8.35 -26.15 -16.20
C GLY A 78 8.95 -26.24 -17.61
N PRO A 79 9.01 -25.11 -18.34
CA PRO A 79 9.59 -25.08 -19.67
C PRO A 79 11.03 -25.60 -19.67
N PRO A 80 11.48 -26.28 -20.74
CA PRO A 80 12.88 -26.66 -20.90
C PRO A 80 13.78 -25.43 -20.69
N ARG A 81 14.83 -25.56 -19.87
CA ARG A 81 15.84 -24.51 -19.69
C ARG A 81 16.70 -24.41 -20.96
N GLY A 82 16.13 -23.92 -22.05
CA GLY A 82 16.76 -23.76 -23.34
C GLY A 82 17.04 -22.28 -23.63
N GLN A 83 18.32 -21.92 -23.60
CA GLN A 83 18.96 -20.71 -24.16
C GLN A 83 18.23 -19.38 -23.96
N GLN A 84 18.80 -18.55 -23.10
CA GLN A 84 18.54 -17.10 -23.02
C GLN A 84 18.58 -16.49 -24.43
N GLN A 85 17.42 -16.36 -25.06
CA GLN A 85 17.26 -15.48 -26.20
C GLN A 85 17.35 -14.06 -25.65
N ASN A 86 18.51 -13.45 -25.89
CA ASN A 86 18.76 -12.02 -25.86
C ASN A 86 17.69 -11.30 -26.70
N ASN A 87 16.52 -11.07 -26.14
CA ASN A 87 15.47 -10.32 -26.79
C ASN A 87 15.03 -9.16 -25.88
N ASN A 88 15.63 -8.01 -26.19
CA ASN A 88 14.92 -6.76 -26.38
C ASN A 88 14.25 -6.10 -25.17
N HIS A 89 14.97 -6.01 -24.03
CA HIS A 89 14.57 -5.14 -22.91
C HIS A 89 14.79 -3.64 -23.15
N ASN A 90 15.28 -3.22 -24.32
CA ASN A 90 15.75 -1.85 -24.55
C ASN A 90 14.72 -0.89 -25.20
N GLN A 91 13.48 -1.33 -25.47
CA GLN A 91 12.50 -0.47 -26.18
C GLN A 91 11.32 0.02 -25.33
N GLN A 92 10.99 -0.61 -24.20
CA GLN A 92 9.84 -0.17 -23.39
C GLN A 92 10.19 0.78 -22.23
N GLN A 93 11.45 0.85 -21.80
CA GLN A 93 11.85 1.78 -20.72
C GLN A 93 11.92 3.24 -21.17
N ASN A 94 12.05 3.52 -22.48
CA ASN A 94 12.20 4.88 -22.98
C ASN A 94 10.91 5.69 -23.09
N HIS A 95 9.72 5.06 -23.09
CA HIS A 95 8.46 5.82 -23.18
C HIS A 95 7.89 6.27 -21.84
N HIS A 96 8.19 5.60 -20.72
CA HIS A 96 7.69 6.02 -19.41
C HIS A 96 8.56 7.11 -18.75
N HIS A 97 9.84 7.21 -19.10
CA HIS A 97 10.74 8.21 -18.51
C HIS A 97 10.61 9.60 -19.18
N HIS A 98 10.20 9.66 -20.45
CA HIS A 98 10.02 10.93 -21.19
C HIS A 98 8.74 11.70 -20.80
N GLN A 99 7.77 11.03 -20.16
CA GLN A 99 6.55 11.70 -19.67
C GLN A 99 6.75 12.28 -18.26
N GLN A 100 7.71 11.75 -17.48
CA GLN A 100 8.02 12.27 -16.15
C GLN A 100 8.90 13.54 -16.19
N GLN A 101 9.79 13.66 -17.18
CA GLN A 101 10.68 14.83 -17.31
C GLN A 101 9.99 16.11 -17.82
N GLN A 102 8.82 16.01 -18.45
CA GLN A 102 8.11 17.19 -18.96
C GLN A 102 7.22 17.88 -17.91
N GLN A 103 6.88 17.21 -16.80
CA GLN A 103 6.06 17.82 -15.74
C GLN A 103 6.87 18.60 -14.69
N HIS A 104 8.20 18.49 -14.67
CA HIS A 104 9.04 19.14 -13.66
C HIS A 104 9.64 20.49 -14.11
N GLN A 105 9.44 20.89 -15.37
CA GLN A 105 10.03 22.13 -15.91
C GLN A 105 9.11 23.35 -15.85
N HIS A 106 7.89 23.22 -15.28
CA HIS A 106 6.87 24.28 -15.35
C HIS A 106 6.34 24.79 -14.00
N GLY A 107 7.17 24.76 -12.96
CA GLY A 107 6.81 25.39 -11.69
C GLY A 107 7.97 25.48 -10.72
N ASP A 108 8.82 26.50 -10.87
CA ASP A 108 9.43 27.24 -9.75
C ASP A 108 10.45 28.28 -10.24
N ARG A 109 9.97 29.26 -11.01
CA ARG A 109 10.61 30.58 -11.03
C ARG A 109 9.83 31.47 -10.08
N ARG A 110 9.96 31.29 -8.75
CA ARG A 110 9.85 32.32 -7.68
C ARG A 110 10.00 31.66 -6.30
N ARG A 111 11.22 31.48 -5.80
CA ARG A 111 11.44 31.55 -4.35
C ARG A 111 12.79 32.17 -4.05
N GLY A 112 12.72 33.49 -3.89
CA GLY A 112 13.81 34.32 -3.38
C GLY A 112 14.23 33.86 -1.99
N GLY A 113 15.48 34.17 -1.66
CA GLY A 113 16.19 33.69 -0.50
C GLY A 113 15.75 34.30 0.81
N TYR A 114 16.14 33.62 1.88
CA TYR A 114 16.40 34.04 3.26
C TYR A 114 17.02 32.79 3.89
N ASP A 115 18.34 32.65 3.92
CA ASP A 115 19.22 33.08 5.02
C ASP A 115 18.62 32.75 6.41
N ASP A 116 18.78 31.50 6.84
CA ASP A 116 18.59 31.11 8.24
C ASP A 116 19.88 30.50 8.78
N ARG A 117 20.87 31.38 8.95
CA ARG A 117 21.84 31.26 10.03
C ARG A 117 21.11 31.57 11.35
N ARG A 118 20.74 30.56 12.14
CA ARG A 118 20.76 30.62 13.61
C ARG A 118 20.49 29.26 14.27
N ARG A 119 21.61 28.64 14.56
CA ARG A 119 21.85 27.68 15.64
C ARG A 119 21.57 28.36 17.00
N SER A 120 20.50 27.95 17.68
CA SER A 120 20.25 28.11 19.13
C SER A 120 19.10 27.15 19.44
N ASP A 121 19.35 25.91 19.85
CA ASP A 121 19.67 25.53 21.24
C ASP A 121 18.87 26.36 22.24
N ASP A 122 17.67 25.88 22.58
CA ASP A 122 16.88 26.25 23.78
C ASP A 122 15.54 25.49 23.82
N ARG A 123 15.56 24.18 24.11
CA ARG A 123 14.34 23.42 24.49
C ARG A 123 14.50 22.65 25.81
N TYR A 124 15.03 23.35 26.82
CA TYR A 124 14.75 23.03 28.22
C TYR A 124 13.85 24.13 28.80
N ARG A 125 12.52 23.96 28.73
CA ARG A 125 11.49 24.42 29.68
C ARG A 125 10.10 24.38 29.06
N GLY A 126 9.17 23.72 29.74
CA GLY A 126 7.75 23.65 29.43
C GLY A 126 7.18 22.37 29.97
#